data_AF-A0A1Y5FD26-F1
#
_entry.id   AF-A0A1Y5FD26-F1
#
_cell.length_a   1.000
_cell.length_b   1.000
_cell.length_c   1.000
_cell.angle_alpha   90.00
_cell.angle_beta   90.00
_cell.angle_gamma   90.00
#
_symmetry.space_group_name_H-M   'P 1'
#
loop_
_entity.id
_entity.type
_entity.pdbx_description
1 polymer ?
#
loop_
_entity_poly.entity_id
_entity_poly.type
_entity_poly.pdbx_seq_one_letter_code
_entity_poly.pdbx_strand_id
1 'polypeptide(L)'
;MTSKKKIEKYITTCTTTFKMYDHEVIISKNKANLWHFTAKRQENKYLVYCAPQLSKVKSIIKIALKKIPTGSRLVVICNAYTNEEMEQAETLNYTLVDISTLQKYGTEMLEAKNMNMSLPKAA
;
A
#
# COMPACT_ATOMS: atom_id res chain seq x y z
N MET A 1 24.73 -0.78 -1.75
CA MET A 1 23.56 -0.39 -0.90
C MET A 1 23.24 -1.52 0.07
N THR A 2 23.12 -1.23 1.37
CA THR A 2 22.76 -2.22 2.40
C THR A 2 21.28 -2.63 2.30
N SER A 3 20.93 -3.83 2.79
CA SER A 3 19.54 -4.34 2.79
C SER A 3 18.56 -3.40 3.51
N LYS A 4 19.02 -2.71 4.56
CA LYS A 4 18.24 -1.73 5.30
C LYS A 4 17.82 -0.54 4.43
N LYS A 5 18.75 0.05 3.68
CA LYS A 5 18.46 1.18 2.76
C LYS A 5 17.48 0.79 1.66
N LYS A 6 17.55 -0.45 1.16
CA LYS A 6 16.59 -0.96 0.15
C LYS A 6 15.17 -1.05 0.72
N ILE A 7 15.04 -1.53 1.95
CA ILE A 7 13.75 -1.65 2.64
C ILE A 7 13.18 -0.27 2.98
N GLU A 8 14.00 0.65 3.48
CA GLU A 8 13.58 2.04 3.74
C GLU A 8 13.08 2.71 2.47
N LYS A 9 13.80 2.57 1.35
CA LYS A 9 13.35 3.07 0.05
C LYS A 9 12.01 2.46 -0.36
N TYR A 10 11.85 1.15 -0.19
CA TYR A 10 10.60 0.45 -0.51
C TYR A 10 9.41 1.00 0.29
N ILE A 11 9.56 1.17 1.61
CA ILE A 11 8.52 1.72 2.48
C ILE A 11 8.21 3.18 2.11
N THR A 12 9.24 3.97 1.81
CA THR A 12 9.06 5.35 1.35
C THR A 12 8.26 5.39 0.05
N THR A 13 8.55 4.52 -0.92
CA THR A 13 7.75 4.41 -2.15
C THR A 13 6.30 4.10 -1.82
N CYS A 14 6.07 3.09 -0.97
CA CYS A 14 4.72 2.68 -0.59
C CYS A 14 3.94 3.81 0.07
N THR A 15 4.52 4.45 1.08
CA THR A 15 3.86 5.51 1.85
C THR A 15 3.65 6.79 1.04
N THR A 16 4.56 7.10 0.11
CA THR A 16 4.48 8.30 -0.74
C THR A 16 3.26 8.22 -1.67
N THR A 17 3.01 7.08 -2.31
CA THR A 17 1.81 6.93 -3.16
C THR A 17 0.54 7.19 -2.35
N PHE A 18 0.39 6.63 -1.15
CA PHE A 18 -0.81 6.89 -0.33
C PHE A 18 -0.96 8.38 0.04
N LYS A 19 0.14 9.06 0.38
CA LYS A 19 0.15 10.50 0.65
C LYS A 19 -0.24 11.34 -0.57
N MET A 20 0.13 10.91 -1.78
CA MET A 20 -0.27 11.60 -3.03
C MET A 20 -1.79 11.58 -3.24
N TYR A 21 -2.48 10.57 -2.71
CA TYR A 21 -3.95 10.48 -2.69
C TYR A 21 -4.57 11.09 -1.42
N ASP A 22 -3.82 11.93 -0.71
CA ASP A 22 -4.23 12.67 0.49
C ASP A 22 -4.67 11.75 1.65
N HIS A 23 -4.03 10.58 1.76
CA HIS A 23 -4.20 9.74 2.94
C HIS A 23 -3.32 10.26 4.09
N GLU A 24 -3.89 10.29 5.28
CA GLU A 24 -3.13 10.34 6.52
C GLU A 24 -2.40 8.99 6.70
N VAL A 25 -1.07 9.02 6.77
CA VAL A 25 -0.23 7.81 6.85
C VAL A 25 0.49 7.75 8.21
N ILE A 26 0.19 6.70 8.97
CA ILE A 26 0.81 6.43 10.27
C ILE A 26 1.68 5.18 10.13
N ILE A 27 3.00 5.36 10.12
CA ILE A 27 3.96 4.26 10.02
C ILE A 27 4.07 3.58 11.39
N SER A 28 3.74 2.29 11.45
CA SER A 28 3.91 1.51 12.66
C SER A 28 5.38 1.16 12.87
N LYS A 29 5.95 1.56 14.01
CA LYS A 29 7.29 1.12 14.41
C LYS A 29 7.25 -0.37 14.76
N ASN A 30 8.13 -1.11 14.11
CA ASN A 30 8.21 -2.56 13.97
C ASN A 30 8.20 -3.33 15.32
N LYS A 31 7.38 -4.38 15.45
CA LYS A 31 7.55 -5.45 16.47
C LYS A 31 7.93 -6.81 15.88
N ALA A 32 7.82 -7.01 14.56
CA ALA A 32 8.12 -8.28 13.90
C ALA A 32 8.25 -8.04 12.39
N ASN A 33 9.44 -8.28 11.81
CA ASN A 33 9.84 -8.55 10.40
C ASN A 33 9.00 -8.14 9.17
N LEU A 34 7.89 -7.42 9.34
CA LEU A 34 6.92 -7.02 8.34
C LEU A 34 6.60 -5.54 8.58
N TRP A 35 6.99 -4.74 7.60
CA TRP A 35 6.72 -3.33 7.61
C TRP A 35 5.27 -3.10 7.26
N HIS A 36 4.61 -2.25 8.04
CA HIS A 36 3.24 -1.87 7.80
C HIS A 36 2.98 -0.44 8.23
N PHE A 37 1.94 0.14 7.67
CA PHE A 37 1.43 1.44 8.04
C PHE A 37 -0.09 1.43 7.95
N THR A 38 -0.72 2.35 8.66
CA THR A 38 -2.14 2.64 8.49
C THR A 38 -2.28 3.82 7.56
N ALA A 39 -3.17 3.73 6.58
CA ALA A 39 -3.58 4.85 5.75
C ALA A 39 -5.06 5.15 5.99
N LYS A 40 -5.42 6.42 6.13
CA LYS A 40 -6.81 6.85 6.33
C LYS A 40 -7.15 7.99 5.38
N ARG A 41 -8.31 7.90 4.74
CA ARG A 41 -8.88 8.99 3.94
C ARG A 41 -10.38 9.06 4.21
N GLN A 42 -10.81 10.17 4.82
CA GLN A 42 -12.18 10.34 5.30
C GLN A 42 -12.56 9.19 6.27
N GLU A 43 -13.60 8.42 5.95
CA GLU A 43 -14.04 7.26 6.74
C GLU A 43 -13.29 5.97 6.38
N ASN A 44 -12.59 5.93 5.24
CA ASN A 44 -11.89 4.75 4.78
C ASN A 44 -10.58 4.56 5.53
N LYS A 45 -10.39 3.37 6.09
CA LYS A 45 -9.19 2.95 6.81
C LYS A 45 -8.54 1.74 6.14
N TYR A 46 -7.23 1.80 5.97
CA TYR A 46 -6.45 0.77 5.32
C TYR A 46 -5.30 0.35 6.23
N LEU A 47 -5.17 -0.95 6.46
CA LEU A 47 -3.95 -1.54 6.99
C LEU A 47 -3.10 -1.96 5.79
N VAL A 48 -1.91 -1.38 5.64
CA VAL A 48 -1.06 -1.60 4.48
C VAL A 48 0.18 -2.38 4.89
N TYR A 49 0.37 -3.56 4.31
CA TYR A 49 1.52 -4.44 4.52
C TYR A 49 2.50 -4.32 3.37
N CYS A 50 3.73 -3.93 3.69
CA CYS A 50 4.83 -3.87 2.74
C CYS A 50 5.60 -5.20 2.79
N ALA A 51 5.28 -6.10 1.86
CA ALA A 51 5.80 -7.46 1.81
C ALA A 51 6.48 -7.75 0.45
N PRO A 52 7.74 -7.33 0.26
CA PRO A 52 8.47 -7.54 -1.00
C PRO A 52 8.47 -9.00 -1.49
N GLN A 53 8.40 -9.95 -0.55
CA GLN A 53 8.26 -11.39 -0.80
C GLN A 53 6.98 -11.90 -0.14
N LEU A 54 5.91 -12.03 -0.93
CA LEU A 54 4.58 -12.44 -0.44
C LEU A 54 4.60 -13.81 0.25
N SER A 55 5.39 -14.75 -0.27
CA SER A 55 5.54 -16.11 0.28
C SER A 55 5.93 -16.15 1.75
N LYS A 56 6.70 -15.16 2.24
CA LYS A 56 7.17 -15.11 3.63
C LYS A 56 6.10 -14.63 4.62
N VAL A 57 5.01 -14.06 4.13
CA VAL A 57 4.02 -13.38 4.97
C VAL A 57 2.61 -13.93 4.83
N LYS A 58 2.39 -14.98 4.01
CA LYS A 58 1.06 -15.59 3.80
C LYS A 58 0.33 -15.92 5.11
N SER A 59 1.04 -16.50 6.08
CA SER A 59 0.47 -16.80 7.40
C SER A 59 0.13 -15.53 8.20
N ILE A 60 0.94 -14.48 8.08
CA ILE A 60 0.70 -13.20 8.77
C ILE A 60 -0.53 -12.50 8.18
N ILE A 61 -0.71 -12.54 6.86
CA ILE A 61 -1.90 -12.01 6.17
C ILE A 61 -3.16 -12.69 6.68
N LYS A 62 -3.19 -14.02 6.78
CA LYS A 62 -4.33 -14.76 7.34
C LYS A 62 -4.65 -14.35 8.78
N ILE A 63 -3.65 -14.07 9.60
CA ILE A 63 -3.84 -13.59 10.96
C ILE A 63 -4.36 -12.14 10.97
N ALA A 64 -3.82 -11.29 10.11
CA ALA A 64 -4.24 -9.89 9.99
C ALA A 64 -5.70 -9.76 9.57
N LEU A 65 -6.15 -10.58 8.62
CA LEU A 65 -7.55 -10.63 8.18
C LEU A 65 -8.51 -10.95 9.32
N LYS A 66 -8.11 -11.80 10.28
CA LYS A 66 -8.92 -12.12 11.45
C LYS A 66 -8.95 -11.01 12.51
N LYS A 67 -7.99 -10.07 12.44
CA LYS A 67 -7.78 -9.04 13.46
C LYS A 67 -8.04 -7.62 12.95
N ILE A 68 -8.31 -7.47 11.65
CA ILE A 68 -8.50 -6.16 11.07
C ILE A 68 -9.77 -5.54 11.65
N PRO A 69 -9.74 -4.28 12.12
CA PRO A 69 -10.93 -3.63 12.66
C PRO A 69 -12.04 -3.57 11.63
N THR A 70 -13.29 -3.72 12.06
CA THR A 70 -14.48 -3.56 11.21
C THR A 70 -14.42 -2.22 10.46
N GLY A 71 -14.74 -2.25 9.17
CA GLY A 71 -14.68 -1.07 8.30
C GLY A 71 -13.26 -0.70 7.82
N SER A 72 -12.24 -1.49 8.16
CA SER A 72 -10.89 -1.34 7.60
C SER A 72 -10.61 -2.42 6.55
N ARG A 73 -9.83 -2.08 5.52
CA ARG A 73 -9.40 -3.02 4.47
C ARG A 73 -7.91 -3.33 4.57
N LEU A 74 -7.53 -4.57 4.25
CA LEU A 74 -6.14 -4.97 4.16
C LEU A 74 -5.62 -4.74 2.74
N VAL A 75 -4.50 -4.06 2.62
CA VAL A 75 -3.76 -3.88 1.37
C VAL A 75 -2.38 -4.50 1.54
N VAL A 76 -1.97 -5.36 0.62
CA VAL A 76 -0.66 -6.00 0.61
C VAL A 76 0.10 -5.56 -0.63
N ILE A 77 1.25 -4.93 -0.42
CA ILE A 77 2.14 -4.48 -1.47
C ILE A 77 3.31 -5.46 -1.56
N CYS A 78 3.54 -6.05 -2.72
CA CYS A 78 4.68 -6.94 -2.97
C CYS A 78 5.49 -6.49 -4.18
N ASN A 79 6.59 -7.20 -4.50
CA ASN A 79 7.34 -6.90 -5.72
C ASN A 79 6.64 -7.43 -6.97
N ALA A 80 6.06 -8.61 -6.84
CA ALA A 80 5.31 -9.32 -7.87
C ALA A 80 4.43 -10.38 -7.18
N TYR A 81 3.39 -10.81 -7.87
CA TYR A 81 2.51 -11.89 -7.47
C TYR A 81 2.11 -12.72 -8.69
N THR A 82 1.67 -13.95 -8.48
CA THR A 82 1.08 -14.79 -9.53
C THR A 82 -0.43 -14.61 -9.62
N ASN A 83 -1.05 -15.05 -10.72
CA ASN A 83 -2.51 -15.03 -10.86
C ASN A 83 -3.21 -15.81 -9.74
N GLU A 84 -2.65 -16.95 -9.34
CA GLU A 84 -3.15 -17.74 -8.21
C GLU A 84 -3.14 -16.95 -6.89
N GLU A 85 -2.11 -16.14 -6.66
CA GLU A 85 -2.01 -15.30 -5.46
C GLU A 85 -2.99 -14.12 -5.50
N MET A 86 -3.31 -13.61 -6.69
CA MET A 86 -4.35 -12.60 -6.91
C MET A 86 -5.75 -13.17 -6.66
N GLU A 87 -6.08 -14.34 -7.22
CA GLU A 87 -7.35 -15.03 -7.00
C GLU A 87 -7.55 -15.37 -5.51
N GLN A 88 -6.47 -15.80 -4.83
CA GLN A 88 -6.49 -16.01 -3.38
C GLN A 88 -6.77 -14.70 -2.63
N ALA A 89 -6.21 -13.58 -3.08
CA ALA A 89 -6.44 -12.28 -2.46
C ALA A 89 -7.91 -11.85 -2.57
N GLU A 90 -8.50 -12.03 -3.74
CA GLU A 90 -9.91 -11.75 -4.00
C GLU A 90 -10.81 -12.64 -3.14
N THR A 91 -10.52 -13.95 -3.10
CA THR A 91 -11.26 -14.92 -2.28
C THR A 91 -11.20 -14.56 -0.78
N LEU A 92 -10.04 -14.10 -0.31
CA LEU A 92 -9.81 -13.71 1.07
C LEU A 92 -10.16 -12.24 1.36
N ASN A 93 -10.70 -11.52 0.38
CA ASN A 93 -11.15 -10.14 0.44
C ASN A 93 -10.07 -9.15 0.95
N TYR A 94 -8.87 -9.25 0.40
CA TYR A 94 -7.84 -8.21 0.55
C TYR A 94 -7.33 -7.73 -0.81
N THR A 95 -6.80 -6.51 -0.83
CA THR A 95 -6.18 -5.95 -2.03
C THR A 95 -4.73 -6.39 -2.11
N LEU A 96 -4.37 -7.06 -3.21
CA LEU A 96 -2.99 -7.37 -3.55
C LEU A 96 -2.54 -6.42 -4.67
N VAL A 97 -1.38 -5.79 -4.50
CA VAL A 97 -0.82 -4.88 -5.49
C VAL A 97 0.69 -5.05 -5.57
N ASP A 98 1.24 -5.01 -6.76
CA ASP A 98 2.68 -5.02 -6.95
C ASP A 98 3.23 -3.59 -6.93
N ILE A 99 4.53 -3.47 -6.69
CA ILE A 99 5.19 -2.18 -6.55
C ILE A 99 5.16 -1.36 -7.84
N SER A 100 5.16 -2.00 -9.01
CA SER A 100 5.15 -1.31 -10.31
C SER A 100 3.80 -0.64 -10.57
N THR A 101 2.71 -1.34 -10.25
CA THR A 101 1.34 -0.83 -10.29
C THR A 101 1.19 0.34 -9.32
N LEU A 102 1.72 0.23 -8.10
CA LEU A 102 1.68 1.32 -7.12
C LEU A 102 2.46 2.56 -7.57
N GLN A 103 3.60 2.39 -8.24
CA GLN A 103 4.38 3.49 -8.79
C GLN A 103 3.64 4.17 -9.94
N LYS A 104 3.02 3.39 -10.83
CA LYS A 104 2.17 3.91 -11.90
C LYS A 104 1.06 4.80 -11.35
N TYR A 105 0.33 4.34 -10.32
CA TYR A 105 -0.70 5.15 -9.66
C TYR A 105 -0.16 6.44 -9.05
N GLY A 106 1.07 6.42 -8.54
CA GLY A 106 1.74 7.62 -8.02
C GLY A 106 2.05 8.62 -9.12
N THR A 107 2.60 8.16 -10.24
CA THR A 107 2.90 9.02 -11.41
C THR A 107 1.63 9.61 -12.01
N GLU A 108 0.61 8.80 -12.26
CA GLU A 108 -0.67 9.26 -12.82
C GLU A 108 -1.33 10.32 -11.93
N MET A 109 -1.29 10.13 -10.60
CA MET A 109 -1.83 11.12 -9.66
C MET A 109 -1.04 12.43 -9.67
N LEU A 110 0.29 12.36 -9.78
CA LEU A 110 1.14 13.54 -9.88
C LEU A 110 0.83 14.34 -11.16
N GLU A 111 0.71 13.65 -12.29
CA GLU A 111 0.33 14.24 -13.57
C GLU A 111 -1.05 14.90 -13.49
N ALA A 112 -2.04 14.21 -12.92
CA ALA A 112 -3.38 14.76 -12.71
C ALA A 112 -3.38 16.02 -11.82
N LYS A 113 -2.59 16.04 -10.75
CA LYS A 113 -2.44 17.23 -9.89
C LYS A 113 -1.81 18.40 -10.64
N ASN A 114 -0.83 18.15 -11.51
CA ASN A 114 -0.19 19.18 -12.33
C ASN A 114 -1.13 19.73 -13.42
N MET A 115 -1.92 18.87 -14.06
CA MET A 115 -2.94 19.30 -15.04
C MET A 115 -4.04 20.13 -14.38
N ASN A 116 -4.47 19.76 -13.17
CA ASN A 116 -5.50 20.51 -12.45
C ASN A 116 -5.00 21.89 -11.95
N MET A 117 -3.69 22.05 -11.73
CA MET A 117 -3.07 23.35 -11.42
C MET A 117 -2.91 24.27 -12.65
N SER A 118 -3.01 23.72 -13.87
CA SER A 118 -2.81 24.47 -15.12
C SER A 118 -4.11 24.90 -15.81
N LEU A 119 -5.27 24.52 -15.28
CA LEU A 119 -6.55 25.06 -15.73
C LEU A 119 -6.86 26.38 -14.99
N PRO A 120 -7.01 27.53 -15.69
CA PRO A 120 -7.52 28.73 -15.04
C PRO A 120 -8.93 28.41 -14.52
N LYS A 121 -9.18 28.72 -13.24
CA LYS A 121 -10.55 28.74 -12.72
C LYS A 121 -11.33 29.71 -13.61
N ALA A 122 -12.26 29.19 -14.40
CA ALA A 122 -13.23 30.03 -15.09
C ALA A 122 -13.94 30.87 -14.02
N ALA A 123 -13.77 32.19 -14.13
CA ALA A 123 -14.37 33.19 -13.27
C ALA A 123 -15.88 33.30 -13.53
#